data_AF-A0A5D6WSM2-F1
#
_entry.id   AF-A0A5D6WSM2-F1
#
_cell.length_a   1.000
_cell.length_b   1.000
_cell.length_c   1.000
_cell.angle_alpha   90.00
_cell.angle_beta   90.00
_cell.angle_gamma   90.00
#
_symmetry.space_group_name_H-M   'P 1'
#
loop_
_entity.id
_entity.type
_entity.pdbx_description
1 polymer ?
#
loop_
_entity_poly.entity_id
_entity_poly.type
_entity_poly.pdbx_seq_one_letter_code
_entity_poly.pdbx_strand_id
1 'polypeptide(L)'
;MQTMKSNKSEWLLKAQESLRSRPSDIVALRRAAGRTLSTAGAAALSAFYRLYPDGREEEKQFTTVCLMCLWREDEWDRGQSIPKAVKSSLTAEQQQEFPRRLQVLLDMPWDTTGYFIGKLYRVARFCRSKGNVISAQNLLRDLHSWDHPDHFIQRNWVKDFYQVERKGEK
;
A
#
# COMPACT_ATOMS: atom_id res chain seq x y z
N MET A 1 9.11 13.37 -19.47
CA MET A 1 8.99 12.72 -18.13
C MET A 1 7.54 12.25 -17.83
N GLN A 2 6.76 11.83 -18.83
CA GLN A 2 5.37 11.37 -18.69
C GLN A 2 5.19 9.84 -18.85
N THR A 3 6.20 9.14 -19.38
CA THR A 3 6.13 7.70 -19.74
C THR A 3 6.18 6.75 -18.54
N MET A 4 6.81 7.11 -17.42
CA MET A 4 6.95 6.21 -16.25
C MET A 4 5.69 6.13 -15.36
N LYS A 5 4.86 7.18 -15.31
CA LYS A 5 3.59 7.17 -14.55
C LYS A 5 2.53 6.29 -15.21
N SER A 6 2.58 6.18 -16.55
CA SER A 6 1.65 5.41 -17.36
C SER A 6 1.76 3.91 -17.06
N ASN A 7 2.99 3.37 -17.07
CA ASN A 7 3.21 1.93 -17.04
C ASN A 7 2.87 1.27 -15.67
N LYS A 8 3.19 1.95 -14.56
CA LYS A 8 2.95 1.39 -13.20
C LYS A 8 1.48 1.32 -12.83
N SER A 9 0.74 2.37 -13.18
CA SER A 9 -0.72 2.43 -12.98
C SER A 9 -1.42 1.40 -13.86
N GLU A 10 -0.93 1.22 -15.08
CA GLU A 10 -1.44 0.22 -16.02
C GLU A 10 -1.18 -1.22 -15.54
N TRP A 11 0.01 -1.51 -14.99
CA TRP A 11 0.31 -2.83 -14.42
C TRP A 11 -0.64 -3.18 -13.28
N LEU A 12 -0.86 -2.28 -12.33
CA LEU A 12 -1.71 -2.57 -11.17
C LEU A 12 -3.18 -2.82 -11.58
N LEU A 13 -3.69 -2.07 -12.57
CA LEU A 13 -5.02 -2.30 -13.13
C LEU A 13 -5.14 -3.69 -13.75
N LYS A 14 -4.16 -4.09 -14.60
CA LYS A 14 -4.11 -5.44 -15.18
C LYS A 14 -4.00 -6.54 -14.11
N ALA A 15 -3.22 -6.28 -13.06
CA ALA A 15 -3.09 -7.19 -11.92
C ALA A 15 -4.43 -7.37 -11.18
N GLN A 16 -5.17 -6.29 -10.95
CA GLN A 16 -6.51 -6.35 -10.34
C GLN A 16 -7.51 -7.14 -11.19
N GLU A 17 -7.54 -6.88 -12.49
CA GLU A 17 -8.40 -7.63 -13.43
C GLU A 17 -8.07 -9.12 -13.45
N SER A 18 -6.79 -9.47 -13.52
CA SER A 18 -6.34 -10.87 -13.45
C SER A 18 -6.77 -11.54 -12.13
N LEU A 19 -6.57 -10.85 -11.00
CA LEU A 19 -6.88 -11.41 -9.68
C LEU A 19 -8.38 -11.61 -9.43
N ARG A 20 -9.25 -10.75 -9.96
CA ARG A 20 -10.72 -10.91 -9.87
C ARG A 20 -11.21 -12.24 -10.43
N SER A 21 -10.48 -12.82 -11.39
CA SER A 21 -10.79 -14.14 -11.95
C SER A 21 -10.14 -15.31 -11.19
N ARG A 22 -9.37 -15.05 -10.11
CA ARG A 22 -8.51 -16.03 -9.42
C ARG A 22 -8.60 -15.93 -7.89
N PRO A 23 -9.69 -16.42 -7.27
CA PRO A 23 -9.88 -16.34 -5.82
C PRO A 23 -8.77 -17.05 -5.01
N SER A 24 -8.22 -18.15 -5.52
CA SER A 24 -7.12 -18.88 -4.89
C SER A 24 -5.83 -18.05 -4.80
N ASP A 25 -5.52 -17.28 -5.84
CA ASP A 25 -4.36 -16.38 -5.88
C ASP A 25 -4.54 -15.24 -4.88
N ILE A 26 -5.75 -14.65 -4.79
CA ILE A 26 -6.09 -13.64 -3.78
C ILE A 26 -5.84 -14.19 -2.37
N VAL A 27 -6.29 -15.42 -2.07
CA VAL A 27 -6.08 -16.05 -0.76
C VAL A 27 -4.59 -16.27 -0.47
N ALA A 28 -3.83 -16.74 -1.46
CA ALA A 28 -2.39 -16.94 -1.31
C ALA A 28 -1.64 -15.62 -1.02
N LEU A 29 -1.92 -14.57 -1.80
CA LEU A 29 -1.34 -13.24 -1.62
C LEU A 29 -1.74 -12.62 -0.28
N ARG A 30 -3.01 -12.75 0.13
CA ARG A 30 -3.51 -12.29 1.43
C ARG A 30 -2.76 -12.93 2.59
N ARG A 31 -2.44 -14.22 2.49
CA ARG A 31 -1.68 -14.96 3.54
C ARG A 31 -0.22 -14.52 3.64
N ALA A 32 0.34 -14.01 2.54
CA ALA A 32 1.70 -13.48 2.51
C ALA A 32 1.79 -12.00 2.93
N ALA A 33 0.66 -11.31 3.13
CA ALA A 33 0.66 -9.92 3.57
C ALA A 33 1.44 -9.71 4.87
N GLY A 34 2.38 -8.75 4.84
CA GLY A 34 3.29 -8.48 5.95
C GLY A 34 4.61 -9.27 5.92
N ARG A 35 4.85 -10.07 4.88
CA ARG A 35 6.11 -10.77 4.64
C ARG A 35 6.89 -10.14 3.49
N THR A 36 8.20 -10.39 3.46
CA THR A 36 9.02 -10.07 2.29
C THR A 36 8.78 -11.07 1.16
N LEU A 37 9.10 -10.70 -0.08
CA LEU A 37 9.09 -11.57 -1.25
C LEU A 37 10.03 -12.77 -1.03
N SER A 38 11.19 -12.54 -0.42
CA SER A 38 12.17 -13.58 -0.09
C SER A 38 11.68 -14.64 0.91
N THR A 39 10.66 -14.33 1.71
CA THR A 39 10.08 -15.24 2.72
C THR A 39 8.66 -15.69 2.37
N ALA A 40 8.19 -15.34 1.17
CA ALA A 40 6.88 -15.73 0.67
C ALA A 40 6.85 -17.22 0.32
N GLY A 41 5.72 -17.89 0.63
CA GLY A 41 5.52 -19.29 0.25
C GLY A 41 5.30 -19.44 -1.26
N ALA A 42 5.58 -20.65 -1.79
CA ALA A 42 5.50 -20.95 -3.23
C ALA A 42 4.16 -20.56 -3.88
N ALA A 43 3.04 -20.74 -3.19
CA ALA A 43 1.72 -20.34 -3.69
C ALA A 43 1.59 -18.82 -3.91
N ALA A 44 2.13 -18.01 -2.99
CA ALA A 44 2.11 -16.55 -3.10
C ALA A 44 3.07 -16.07 -4.18
N LEU A 45 4.25 -16.68 -4.30
CA LEU A 45 5.20 -16.40 -5.38
C LEU A 45 4.59 -16.71 -6.75
N SER A 46 3.98 -17.90 -6.90
CA SER A 46 3.31 -18.29 -8.15
C SER A 46 2.17 -17.34 -8.50
N ALA A 47 1.34 -16.97 -7.53
CA ALA A 47 0.28 -15.98 -7.73
C ALA A 47 0.83 -14.62 -8.15
N PHE A 48 1.89 -14.14 -7.51
CA PHE A 48 2.50 -12.84 -7.80
C PHE A 48 3.14 -12.79 -9.20
N TYR A 49 4.00 -13.76 -9.54
CA TYR A 49 4.69 -13.75 -10.84
C TYR A 49 3.75 -13.99 -12.03
N ARG A 50 2.57 -14.60 -11.81
CA ARG A 50 1.50 -14.67 -12.83
C ARG A 50 0.91 -13.30 -13.20
N LEU A 51 1.12 -12.29 -12.35
CA LEU A 51 0.73 -10.91 -12.63
C LEU A 51 1.75 -10.16 -13.49
N TYR A 52 2.84 -10.83 -13.90
CA TYR A 52 3.93 -10.26 -14.70
C TYR A 52 4.44 -8.93 -14.11
N PRO A 53 4.94 -8.94 -12.85
CA PRO A 53 5.50 -7.74 -12.23
C PRO A 53 6.63 -7.15 -13.08
N ASP A 54 6.80 -5.83 -13.03
CA ASP A 54 8.05 -5.23 -13.53
C ASP A 54 9.16 -5.67 -12.57
N GLY A 55 10.23 -6.25 -13.13
CA GLY A 55 11.41 -6.71 -12.37
C GLY A 55 12.06 -5.59 -11.54
N ARG A 56 11.71 -4.33 -11.80
CA ARG A 56 12.05 -3.20 -10.93
C ARG A 56 11.06 -3.05 -9.77
N GLU A 57 11.59 -2.99 -8.56
CA GLU A 57 10.82 -2.74 -7.33
C GLU A 57 9.76 -3.82 -7.04
N GLU A 58 10.04 -5.08 -7.41
CA GLU A 58 9.14 -6.23 -7.22
C GLU A 58 8.65 -6.35 -5.77
N GLU A 59 9.53 -6.10 -4.78
CA GLU A 59 9.18 -6.16 -3.36
C GLU A 59 8.05 -5.16 -2.99
N LYS A 60 8.06 -3.96 -3.57
CA LYS A 60 7.02 -2.93 -3.36
C LYS A 60 5.73 -3.31 -4.07
N GLN A 61 5.84 -3.87 -5.28
CA GLN A 61 4.70 -4.39 -6.02
C GLN A 61 4.04 -5.53 -5.26
N PHE A 62 4.81 -6.55 -4.85
CA PHE A 62 4.38 -7.68 -4.04
C PHE A 62 3.70 -7.22 -2.75
N THR A 63 4.34 -6.33 -2.00
CA THR A 63 3.77 -5.74 -0.78
C THR A 63 2.41 -5.09 -1.07
N THR A 64 2.32 -4.31 -2.15
CA THR A 64 1.08 -3.62 -2.53
C THR A 64 -0.05 -4.60 -2.85
N VAL A 65 0.16 -5.58 -3.73
CA VAL A 65 -0.91 -6.55 -4.08
C VAL A 65 -1.28 -7.44 -2.89
N CYS A 66 -0.32 -7.88 -2.08
CA CYS A 66 -0.62 -8.63 -0.86
C CYS A 66 -1.50 -7.83 0.12
N LEU A 67 -1.20 -6.54 0.32
CA LEU A 67 -2.01 -5.68 1.19
C LEU A 67 -3.38 -5.39 0.58
N MET A 68 -3.48 -5.15 -0.73
CA MET A 68 -4.76 -5.00 -1.44
C MET A 68 -5.67 -6.21 -1.24
N CYS A 69 -5.11 -7.42 -1.31
CA CYS A 69 -5.85 -8.66 -1.10
C CYS A 69 -6.40 -8.82 0.32
N LEU A 70 -6.09 -7.94 1.29
CA LEU A 70 -6.74 -7.96 2.61
C LEU A 70 -8.24 -7.64 2.53
N TRP A 71 -8.68 -6.87 1.54
CA TRP A 71 -10.08 -6.55 1.28
C TRP A 71 -10.67 -7.47 0.20
N ARG A 72 -12.00 -7.45 0.07
CA ARG A 72 -12.70 -8.12 -1.02
C ARG A 72 -12.45 -7.37 -2.34
N GLU A 73 -12.53 -8.09 -3.44
CA GLU A 73 -12.26 -7.56 -4.78
C GLU A 73 -13.23 -6.47 -5.24
N ASP A 74 -14.46 -6.48 -4.75
CA ASP A 74 -15.49 -5.46 -4.96
C ASP A 74 -15.27 -4.18 -4.15
N GLU A 75 -14.30 -4.19 -3.22
CA GLU A 75 -13.96 -3.04 -2.38
C GLU A 75 -12.76 -2.25 -2.91
N TRP A 76 -11.94 -2.83 -3.79
CA TRP A 76 -10.63 -2.24 -4.19
C TRP A 76 -10.74 -0.83 -4.79
N ASP A 77 -11.81 -0.56 -5.53
CA ASP A 77 -12.03 0.73 -6.19
C ASP A 77 -12.48 1.84 -5.22
N ARG A 78 -12.84 1.49 -3.98
CA ARG A 78 -13.27 2.44 -2.93
C ARG A 78 -12.13 2.86 -2.00
N GLY A 79 -10.91 2.46 -2.32
CA GLY A 79 -9.75 2.69 -1.47
C GLY A 79 -9.36 4.16 -1.34
N GLN A 80 -8.88 4.55 -0.16
CA GLN A 80 -8.30 5.87 0.12
C GLN A 80 -6.79 5.75 0.39
N SER A 81 -6.06 6.87 0.39
CA SER A 81 -4.65 6.86 0.83
C SER A 81 -4.56 6.42 2.30
N ILE A 82 -3.42 5.84 2.69
CA ILE A 82 -3.22 5.34 4.07
C ILE A 82 -3.52 6.41 5.13
N PRO A 83 -3.06 7.67 5.02
CA PRO A 83 -3.36 8.70 6.02
C PRO A 83 -4.85 8.96 6.18
N LYS A 84 -5.60 9.03 5.06
CA LYS A 84 -7.05 9.23 5.07
C LYS A 84 -7.77 8.02 5.65
N ALA A 85 -7.41 6.81 5.24
CA ALA A 85 -7.99 5.57 5.76
C ALA A 85 -7.75 5.41 7.27
N VAL A 86 -6.56 5.78 7.76
CA VAL A 86 -6.26 5.81 9.19
C VAL A 86 -7.09 6.88 9.90
N LYS A 87 -7.18 8.10 9.36
CA LYS A 87 -8.03 9.16 9.94
C LYS A 87 -9.48 8.72 10.08
N SER A 88 -10.07 8.17 9.02
CA SER A 88 -11.43 7.60 9.03
C SER A 88 -11.61 6.39 9.96
N SER A 89 -10.52 5.80 10.45
CA SER A 89 -10.53 4.68 11.39
C SER A 89 -10.44 5.11 12.87
N LEU A 90 -10.29 6.42 13.13
CA LEU A 90 -10.08 7.01 14.46
C LEU A 90 -11.32 7.78 14.93
N THR A 91 -11.49 7.89 16.25
CA THR A 91 -12.50 8.77 16.85
C THR A 91 -12.15 10.25 16.63
N ALA A 92 -13.13 11.15 16.79
CA ALA A 92 -12.89 12.60 16.63
C ALA A 92 -11.77 13.12 17.55
N GLU A 93 -11.71 12.63 18.79
CA GLU A 93 -10.65 12.93 19.74
C GLU A 93 -9.27 12.46 19.24
N GLN A 94 -9.18 11.22 18.75
CA GLN A 94 -7.93 10.65 18.23
C GLN A 94 -7.45 11.32 16.93
N GLN A 95 -8.34 11.98 16.20
CA GLN A 95 -7.98 12.70 14.96
C GLN A 95 -7.31 14.06 15.23
N GLN A 96 -7.31 14.54 16.47
CA GLN A 96 -6.64 15.79 16.86
C GLN A 96 -5.12 15.68 16.69
N GLU A 97 -4.57 14.48 16.86
CA GLU A 97 -3.13 14.23 16.83
C GLU A 97 -2.73 13.31 15.68
N PHE A 98 -1.51 13.50 15.17
CA PHE A 98 -0.98 12.61 14.15
C PHE A 98 -0.68 11.23 14.76
N PRO A 99 -1.28 10.14 14.26
CA PRO A 99 -1.25 8.85 14.95
C PRO A 99 0.17 8.30 15.08
N ARG A 100 0.55 7.84 16.29
CA ARG A 100 1.88 7.26 16.55
C ARG A 100 2.26 6.13 15.57
N ARG A 101 1.28 5.33 15.13
CA ARG A 101 1.49 4.26 14.14
C ARG A 101 1.95 4.78 12.77
N LEU A 102 1.51 5.97 12.39
CA LEU A 102 1.97 6.64 11.16
C LEU A 102 3.33 7.29 11.40
N GLN A 103 3.54 7.98 12.53
CA GLN A 103 4.85 8.55 12.89
C GLN A 103 5.97 7.51 12.77
N VAL A 104 5.79 6.35 13.42
CA VAL A 104 6.76 5.26 13.39
C VAL A 104 7.04 4.78 11.97
N LEU A 105 6.03 4.72 11.09
CA LEU A 105 6.26 4.37 9.70
C LEU A 105 7.06 5.45 8.95
N LEU A 106 6.72 6.73 9.14
CA LEU A 106 7.38 7.84 8.46
C LEU A 106 8.87 7.95 8.83
N ASP A 107 9.24 7.56 10.05
CA ASP A 107 10.62 7.56 10.55
C ASP A 107 11.46 6.38 10.03
N MET A 108 10.86 5.45 9.28
CA MET A 108 11.52 4.22 8.85
C MET A 108 11.88 4.26 7.35
N PRO A 109 13.12 3.87 6.99
CA PRO A 109 13.45 3.59 5.60
C PRO A 109 12.78 2.30 5.13
N TRP A 110 12.70 2.11 3.82
CA TRP A 110 12.45 0.80 3.26
C TRP A 110 13.63 -0.13 3.58
N ASP A 111 13.35 -1.25 4.24
CA ASP A 111 14.37 -2.19 4.68
C ASP A 111 14.17 -3.58 4.06
N THR A 112 15.27 -4.34 3.98
CA THR A 112 15.28 -5.71 3.46
C THR A 112 14.89 -6.76 4.50
N THR A 113 14.79 -6.40 5.78
CA THR A 113 14.42 -7.31 6.88
C THR A 113 12.92 -7.54 6.97
N GLY A 114 12.12 -6.70 6.29
CA GLY A 114 10.66 -6.73 6.32
C GLY A 114 10.05 -6.02 7.53
N TYR A 115 10.85 -5.27 8.32
CA TYR A 115 10.34 -4.59 9.51
C TYR A 115 9.34 -3.48 9.13
N PHE A 116 9.66 -2.68 8.10
CA PHE A 116 8.77 -1.72 7.47
C PHE A 116 7.49 -2.36 6.95
N ILE A 117 7.61 -3.44 6.18
CA ILE A 117 6.47 -4.17 5.62
C ILE A 117 5.55 -4.70 6.74
N GLY A 118 6.14 -5.22 7.82
CA GLY A 118 5.39 -5.68 9.00
C GLY A 118 4.62 -4.55 9.71
N LYS A 119 5.20 -3.35 9.83
CA LYS A 119 4.51 -2.18 10.39
C LYS A 119 3.40 -1.67 9.48
N LEU A 120 3.68 -1.59 8.18
CA LEU A 120 2.71 -1.20 7.16
C LEU A 120 1.50 -2.14 7.15
N TYR A 121 1.74 -3.46 7.23
CA TYR A 121 0.70 -4.47 7.37
C TYR A 121 -0.17 -4.27 8.62
N ARG A 122 0.42 -3.93 9.77
CA ARG A 122 -0.35 -3.64 10.99
C ARG A 122 -1.26 -2.41 10.81
N VAL A 123 -0.79 -1.39 10.11
CA VAL A 123 -1.61 -0.22 9.76
C VAL A 123 -2.75 -0.60 8.81
N ALA A 124 -2.47 -1.42 7.80
CA ALA A 124 -3.50 -1.91 6.87
C ALA A 124 -4.57 -2.75 7.58
N ARG A 125 -4.16 -3.68 8.46
CA ARG A 125 -5.09 -4.45 9.29
C ARG A 125 -5.94 -3.57 10.19
N PHE A 126 -5.37 -2.53 10.78
CA PHE A 126 -6.11 -1.58 11.59
C PHE A 126 -7.22 -0.90 10.76
N CYS A 127 -6.89 -0.37 9.58
CA CYS A 127 -7.88 0.25 8.70
C CYS A 127 -8.99 -0.74 8.32
N ARG A 128 -8.61 -1.96 7.93
CA ARG A 128 -9.56 -3.03 7.62
C ARG A 128 -10.48 -3.35 8.79
N SER A 129 -9.95 -3.45 10.01
CA SER A 129 -10.75 -3.74 11.21
C SER A 129 -11.79 -2.66 11.52
N LYS A 130 -11.64 -1.46 10.94
CA LYS A 130 -12.56 -0.33 11.06
C LYS A 130 -13.40 -0.10 9.80
N GLY A 131 -13.35 -1.02 8.82
CA GLY A 131 -14.12 -0.93 7.59
C GLY A 131 -13.55 0.04 6.54
N ASN A 132 -12.31 0.52 6.72
CA ASN A 132 -11.68 1.44 5.79
C ASN A 132 -10.75 0.70 4.82
N VAL A 133 -10.92 0.97 3.52
CA VAL A 133 -10.16 0.35 2.42
C VAL A 133 -8.97 1.23 2.03
N ILE A 134 -7.79 0.62 1.86
CA ILE A 134 -6.60 1.32 1.36
C ILE A 134 -6.49 1.14 -0.16
N SER A 135 -6.28 2.26 -0.87
CA SER A 135 -6.03 2.29 -2.30
C SER A 135 -4.66 1.71 -2.63
N ALA A 136 -4.64 0.59 -3.34
CA ALA A 136 -3.42 -0.03 -3.85
C ALA A 136 -2.63 0.91 -4.78
N GLN A 137 -3.33 1.69 -5.60
CA GLN A 137 -2.72 2.66 -6.51
C GLN A 137 -1.96 3.77 -5.75
N ASN A 138 -2.60 4.37 -4.74
CA ASN A 138 -1.93 5.36 -3.90
C ASN A 138 -0.76 4.75 -3.13
N LEU A 139 -0.95 3.53 -2.60
CA LEU A 139 0.10 2.82 -1.88
C LEU A 139 1.32 2.56 -2.76
N LEU A 140 1.15 1.97 -3.95
CA LEU A 140 2.26 1.65 -4.83
C LEU A 140 3.04 2.89 -5.27
N ARG A 141 2.32 3.99 -5.55
CA ARG A 141 2.93 5.28 -5.86
C ARG A 141 3.79 5.78 -4.71
N ASP A 142 3.25 5.74 -3.49
CA ASP A 142 3.92 6.25 -2.30
C ASP A 142 5.14 5.41 -1.94
N LEU A 143 5.04 4.07 -1.99
CA LEU A 143 6.17 3.17 -1.74
C LEU A 143 7.32 3.38 -2.73
N HIS A 144 6.99 3.66 -3.99
CA HIS A 144 8.01 3.88 -5.02
C HIS A 144 8.94 5.05 -4.72
N SER A 145 8.42 6.08 -4.04
CA SER A 145 9.20 7.27 -3.70
C SER A 145 9.44 7.38 -2.20
N TRP A 146 9.31 6.26 -1.47
CA TRP A 146 9.38 6.24 0.00
C TRP A 146 10.72 6.78 0.50
N ASP A 147 11.82 6.29 -0.05
CA ASP A 147 13.18 6.67 0.34
C ASP A 147 13.74 7.83 -0.50
N HIS A 148 12.86 8.64 -1.12
CA HIS A 148 13.33 9.80 -1.87
C HIS A 148 13.98 10.81 -0.90
N PRO A 149 15.16 11.38 -1.22
CA PRO A 149 15.90 12.28 -0.33
C PRO A 149 15.08 13.47 0.20
N ASP A 150 14.17 14.00 -0.61
CA ASP A 150 13.31 15.13 -0.22
C ASP A 150 12.19 14.75 0.79
N HIS A 151 12.06 13.48 1.18
CA HIS A 151 11.03 12.97 2.11
C HIS A 151 9.62 13.49 1.81
N PHE A 152 9.27 13.64 0.53
CA PHE A 152 8.03 14.30 0.13
C PHE A 152 6.81 13.41 0.39
N ILE A 153 6.96 12.08 0.36
CA ILE A 153 5.88 11.14 0.68
C ILE A 153 5.47 11.28 2.15
N GLN A 154 6.45 11.31 3.06
CA GLN A 154 6.25 11.47 4.49
C GLN A 154 5.54 12.80 4.78
N ARG A 155 6.02 13.91 4.18
CA ARG A 155 5.36 15.22 4.29
C ARG A 155 3.93 15.21 3.74
N ASN A 156 3.70 14.54 2.60
CA ASN A 156 2.38 14.42 2.00
C ASN A 156 1.43 13.59 2.86
N TRP A 157 1.93 12.57 3.56
CA TRP A 157 1.11 11.78 4.47
C TRP A 157 0.59 12.60 5.65
N VAL A 158 1.44 13.46 6.21
CA VAL A 158 1.03 14.40 7.27
C VAL A 158 0.01 15.40 6.74
N LYS A 159 0.25 16.00 5.56
CA LYS A 159 -0.69 16.94 4.92
C LYS A 159 -2.04 16.28 4.62
N ASP A 160 -2.04 15.08 4.06
CA ASP A 160 -3.26 14.33 3.74
C ASP A 160 -4.07 14.01 5.00
N PHE A 161 -3.41 13.71 6.12
CA PHE A 161 -4.08 13.49 7.42
C PHE A 161 -4.75 14.76 7.93
N TYR A 162 -4.03 15.89 7.95
CA TYR A 162 -4.59 17.17 8.39
C TYR A 162 -5.45 17.88 7.34
N GLN A 163 -5.58 17.31 6.14
CA GLN A 163 -6.26 17.92 4.99
C GLN A 163 -5.68 19.31 4.63
N VAL A 164 -4.38 19.48 4.84
CA VAL A 164 -3.66 20.69 4.41
C VAL A 164 -3.39 20.59 2.92
N GLU A 165 -3.69 21.65 2.16
CA GLU A 165 -3.47 21.66 0.71
C GLU A 165 -2.03 21.26 0.34
N ARG A 166 -1.91 20.39 -0.67
CA ARG A 166 -0.63 20.07 -1.29
C ARG A 166 -0.22 21.29 -2.12
N LYS A 167 0.63 22.18 -1.58
CA LYS A 167 1.31 23.20 -2.40
C LYS A 167 2.01 22.50 -3.57
N GLY A 168 1.49 22.65 -4.80
CA GLY A 168 2.15 22.19 -6.03
C GLY A 168 1.30 21.46 -7.09
N GLU A 169 -0.01 21.26 -6.92
CA GLU A 169 -0.86 20.69 -7.99
C GLU A 169 -1.97 21.69 -8.39
N LYS A 170 -1.63 22.59 -9.32
CA LYS A 170 -2.56 23.17 -10.30
C LYS A 170 -2.14 22.65 -11.67
#